data_AF-A0A9J6PQB2-F1
#
_entry.id   AF-A0A9J6PQB2-F1
#
_cell.length_a   1.000
_cell.length_b   1.000
_cell.length_c   1.000
_cell.angle_alpha   90.00
_cell.angle_beta   90.00
_cell.angle_gamma   90.00
#
_symmetry.space_group_name_H-M   'P 1'
#
loop_
_entity.id
_entity.type
_entity.pdbx_description
1 polymer ?
#
loop_
_entity_poly.entity_id
_entity_poly.type
_entity_poly.pdbx_seq_one_letter_code
_entity_poly.pdbx_strand_id
1 'polypeptide(L)' 'MMTISIAPLLKRQNPSPAYGHGWIMGENGHRWHPSNNQKALLHDLSSAKPTLLARIKRRMGG' A
#
# COMPACT_ATOMS: atom_id res chain seq x y z
N MET A 1 6.03 12.24 26.64
CA MET A 1 6.07 13.13 25.46
C MET A 1 4.66 13.23 24.89
N MET A 2 4.12 14.44 24.73
CA MET A 2 2.83 14.64 24.04
C MET A 2 3.07 14.53 22.53
N THR A 3 2.39 13.61 21.86
CA THR A 3 2.46 13.47 20.41
C THR A 3 1.60 14.55 19.75
N ILE A 4 2.24 15.52 19.09
CA ILE A 4 1.53 16.50 18.28
C ILE A 4 1.03 15.79 17.02
N SER A 5 -0.30 15.72 16.84
CA SER A 5 -0.91 15.16 15.64
C SER A 5 -1.17 16.28 14.61
N ILE A 6 -0.60 16.14 13.41
CA ILE A 6 -0.79 17.09 12.29
C ILE A 6 -2.09 16.78 11.53
N ALA A 7 -2.70 15.61 11.77
CA ALA A 7 -3.90 15.15 11.07
C ALA A 7 -5.07 16.17 11.01
N PRO A 8 -5.40 16.93 12.08
CA PRO A 8 -6.50 17.90 12.01
C PRO A 8 -6.17 19.16 11.19
N LEU A 9 -4.88 19.42 10.91
CA LEU A 9 -4.44 20.53 10.07
C LEU A 9 -4.42 20.17 8.58
N LEU A 10 -4.52 18.89 8.24
CA LEU A 10 -4.49 18.45 6.84
C LEU A 10 -5.81 18.79 6.16
N LYS A 11 -5.74 19.59 5.09
CA LYS A 11 -6.89 19.83 4.21
C LYS A 11 -7.25 18.53 3.50
N ARG A 12 -8.51 18.10 3.65
CA ARG A 12 -9.04 16.90 3.00
C ARG A 12 -9.03 17.08 1.48
N GLN A 13 -8.25 16.25 0.78
CA GLN A 13 -8.13 16.31 -0.68
C GLN A 13 -9.24 15.53 -1.41
N ASN A 14 -9.75 14.46 -0.78
CA ASN A 14 -10.76 13.60 -1.39
C ASN A 14 -12.17 13.99 -0.92
N PRO A 15 -13.14 14.26 -1.83
CA PRO A 15 -14.54 14.50 -1.47
C PRO A 15 -15.27 13.25 -0.96
N SER A 16 -14.78 12.04 -1.23
CA SER A 16 -15.45 10.80 -0.84
C SER A 16 -15.56 10.62 0.70
N PRO A 17 -16.59 9.92 1.21
CA PRO A 17 -16.74 9.63 2.64
C PRO A 17 -15.51 8.94 3.26
N ALA A 18 -15.17 9.35 4.49
CA ALA A 18 -14.20 8.65 5.32
C ALA A 18 -14.95 7.78 6.33
N TYR A 19 -14.57 6.50 6.45
CA TYR A 19 -15.29 5.52 7.30
C TYR A 19 -14.62 5.28 8.65
N GLY A 20 -13.57 6.03 8.99
CA GLY A 20 -12.72 5.77 10.15
C GLY A 20 -11.81 4.56 9.95
N HIS A 21 -10.87 4.34 10.89
CA HIS A 21 -9.98 3.18 10.93
C HIS A 21 -9.22 2.86 9.63
N GLY A 22 -8.94 3.86 8.78
CA GLY A 22 -8.20 3.68 7.51
C GLY A 22 -9.04 3.23 6.31
N TRP A 23 -10.36 3.09 6.46
CA TRP A 23 -11.25 2.69 5.37
C TRP A 23 -11.53 3.87 4.43
N ILE A 24 -11.34 3.64 3.14
CA ILE A 24 -11.61 4.60 2.07
C ILE A 24 -12.67 4.08 1.10
N MET A 25 -13.40 5.01 0.48
CA MET A 25 -14.23 4.70 -0.67
C MET A 25 -13.37 4.37 -1.88
N GLY A 26 -13.54 3.16 -2.40
CA GLY A 26 -13.10 2.76 -3.73
C GLY A 26 -14.15 3.05 -4.79
N GLU A 27 -13.89 2.54 -5.99
CA GLU A 27 -14.75 2.72 -7.15
C GLU A 27 -16.12 2.06 -6.96
N ASN A 28 -17.16 2.69 -7.53
CA ASN A 28 -18.56 2.23 -7.46
C ASN A 28 -19.13 2.12 -6.04
N GLY A 29 -18.53 2.81 -5.06
CA GLY A 29 -18.98 2.82 -3.68
C GLY A 29 -18.57 1.59 -2.86
N HIS A 30 -17.68 0.75 -3.39
CA HIS A 30 -17.07 -0.32 -2.62
C HIS A 30 -16.09 0.25 -1.59
N ARG A 31 -16.08 -0.31 -0.37
CA ARG A 31 -15.12 0.09 0.65
C ARG A 31 -13.80 -0.65 0.44
N TRP A 32 -12.69 0.06 0.57
CA TRP A 32 -11.34 -0.50 0.45
C TRP A 32 -10.52 -0.13 1.69
N HIS A 33 -9.68 -1.08 2.13
CA HIS A 33 -8.74 -0.86 3.23
C HIS A 33 -7.38 -1.48 2.85
N PRO A 34 -6.26 -0.76 3.01
CA PRO A 34 -4.93 -1.24 2.58
C PRO A 34 -4.55 -2.60 3.21
N SER A 35 -4.95 -2.85 4.46
CA SER A 35 -4.63 -4.11 5.15
C SER A 35 -5.53 -5.28 4.73
N ASN A 36 -6.64 -5.05 4.03
CA ASN A 36 -7.58 -6.13 3.69
C ASN A 36 -7.01 -7.08 2.61
N ASN A 37 -5.99 -6.65 1.85
CA ASN A 37 -5.29 -7.49 0.88
C ASN A 37 -3.76 -7.29 0.94
N GLN A 38 -3.18 -7.39 2.14
CA GLN A 38 -1.73 -7.26 2.32
C GLN A 38 -0.94 -8.47 1.77
N LYS A 39 -1.61 -9.52 1.31
CA LYS A 39 -0.96 -10.75 0.81
C LYS A 39 -0.01 -10.50 -0.36
N ALA A 40 -0.39 -9.64 -1.30
CA ALA A 40 0.47 -9.31 -2.45
C ALA A 40 1.73 -8.55 -2.01
N LEU A 41 1.57 -7.54 -1.16
CA LEU A 41 2.69 -6.79 -0.59
C LEU A 41 3.62 -7.69 0.24
N LEU A 42 3.05 -8.55 1.07
CA LEU A 42 3.80 -9.51 1.88
C LEU A 42 4.52 -10.54 1.01
N HIS A 43 3.89 -11.02 -0.06
CA HIS A 43 4.52 -11.90 -1.04
C HIS A 43 5.74 -11.24 -1.69
N ASP A 44 5.60 -9.98 -2.12
CA ASP A 44 6.70 -9.24 -2.74
C ASP A 44 7.85 -8.97 -1.75
N LEU A 45 7.53 -8.59 -0.52
CA LEU A 45 8.52 -8.38 0.55
C LEU A 45 9.16 -9.69 1.02
N SER A 46 8.41 -10.79 1.04
CA SER A 46 8.87 -12.13 1.42
C SER A 46 9.67 -12.79 0.31
N SER A 47 9.49 -12.38 -0.94
CA SER A 47 10.29 -12.91 -2.04
C SER A 47 11.74 -12.45 -1.86
N ALA A 48 12.67 -13.41 -1.83
CA ALA A 48 14.08 -13.08 -1.81
C ALA A 48 14.38 -12.24 -3.07
N LYS A 49 14.92 -11.02 -2.87
CA LYS A 49 15.30 -10.15 -3.99
C LYS A 49 16.21 -10.96 -4.92
N PRO A 50 15.91 -11.04 -6.24
CA PRO A 50 16.69 -11.84 -7.15
C PRO A 50 18.13 -11.34 -7.15
N THR A 51 19.06 -12.25 -6.94
CA THR A 51 20.48 -11.93 -6.94
C THR A 51 20.90 -11.33 -8.29
N LEU A 52 22.00 -10.58 -8.30
CA LEU A 52 22.54 -9.97 -9.53
C LEU A 52 22.73 -11.02 -10.64
N LEU A 53 23.18 -12.22 -10.28
CA LEU A 53 23.31 -13.36 -11.19
C LEU A 53 21.97 -13.82 -11.78
N ALA A 54 20.92 -13.92 -10.96
CA ALA A 54 19.58 -14.27 -11.45
C ALA A 54 19.03 -13.22 -12.42
N ARG A 55 19.37 -11.93 -12.21
CA ARG A 55 18.99 -10.83 -13.10
C ARG A 55 19.74 -10.87 -14.43
N ILE A 56 21.05 -11.18 -14.41
CA ILE A 56 21.87 -11.33 -15.62
C ILE A 56 21.39 -12.54 -16.44
N LYS A 57 21.13 -13.68 -15.79
CA LYS A 57 20.65 -14.89 -16.46
C LYS A 57 19.33 -14.66 -17.21
N ARG A 58 18.39 -13.91 -16.62
CA ARG A 58 17.10 -13.58 -17.25
C ARG A 58 17.25 -12.68 -18.50
N ARG A 59 18.32 -11.89 -18.61
CA ARG A 59 18.56 -11.00 -19.75
C ARG A 59 19.23 -11.71 -20.93
N MET A 60 19.84 -12.89 -20.70
CA MET A 60 20.51 -13.67 -21.74
C MET A 60 19.66 -14.79 -22.35
N GLY A 61 18.32 -14.73 -22.19
CA GLY A 61 17.39 -15.58 -22.96
C GLY A 61 17.40 -17.05 -22.57
N GLY A 62 17.36 -17.35 -21.27
CA GLY A 62 17.03 -18.69 -20.77
C GLY A 62 15.54 -18.94 -20.74
#